data_AF-A0A2X3BLA0-F1
#
_entry.id   AF-A0A2X3BLA0-F1
#
_cell.length_a   1.000
_cell.length_b   1.000
_cell.length_c   1.000
_cell.angle_alpha   90.00
_cell.angle_beta   90.00
_cell.angle_gamma   90.00
#
_symmetry.space_group_name_H-M   'P 1'
#
loop_
_entity.id
_entity.type
_entity.pdbx_description
1 polymer ?
#
loop_
_entity_poly.entity_id
_entity_poly.type
_entity_poly.pdbx_seq_one_letter_code
_entity_poly.pdbx_strand_id
1 'polypeptide(L)'
;MTLSWAILQRLVVKRPDLLVIITSATIDSERFATAFGPDTPIIEVAGRTYPVEVRYRPLVDIDDGESGAGDDSEETSVITEPGEIDQVTGILRAVDELCREGPGDILVFLAGERDIRDTAQALQGHLGRRYVAPGQRTSVPGAVEVLPLYSRLSETEQKRVFAPHPYRRIVLATNVAETSLTVPGHNLRG
;
A
#
# COMPACT_ATOMS: atom_id res chain seq x y z
N MET A 1 -11.92 7.68 -20.68
CA MET A 1 -10.60 7.67 -21.36
C MET A 1 -10.67 7.78 -22.89
N THR A 2 -11.81 7.51 -23.54
CA THR A 2 -11.89 7.46 -25.02
C THR A 2 -11.84 8.82 -25.73
N LEU A 3 -12.31 9.90 -25.09
CA LEU A 3 -12.32 11.26 -25.68
C LEU A 3 -10.92 11.88 -25.78
N SER A 4 -10.10 11.74 -24.75
CA SER A 4 -8.73 12.29 -24.74
C SER A 4 -7.84 11.63 -25.81
N TRP A 5 -8.07 10.34 -26.06
CA TRP A 5 -7.32 9.55 -27.04
C TRP A 5 -7.52 10.01 -28.47
N ALA A 6 -8.78 10.18 -28.88
CA ALA A 6 -9.13 10.64 -30.22
C ALA A 6 -8.63 12.07 -30.51
N ILE A 7 -8.52 12.91 -29.47
CA ILE A 7 -7.97 14.26 -29.58
C ILE A 7 -6.46 14.18 -29.86
N LEU A 8 -5.70 13.37 -29.12
CA LEU A 8 -4.26 13.23 -29.31
C LEU A 8 -3.91 12.73 -30.73
N GLN A 9 -4.62 11.71 -31.22
CA GLN A 9 -4.43 11.21 -32.59
C GLN A 9 -4.64 12.30 -33.65
N ARG A 10 -5.68 13.13 -33.50
CA ARG A 10 -5.94 14.25 -34.42
C ARG A 10 -4.93 15.38 -34.29
N LEU A 11 -4.41 15.61 -33.08
CA LEU A 11 -3.49 16.70 -32.78
C LEU A 11 -2.10 16.45 -33.39
N VAL A 12 -1.57 15.23 -33.27
CA VAL A 12 -0.26 14.85 -33.81
C VAL A 12 -0.21 15.01 -35.33
N VAL A 13 -1.30 14.68 -36.03
CA VAL A 13 -1.40 14.90 -37.48
C VAL A 13 -1.40 16.39 -37.85
N LYS A 14 -2.03 17.25 -37.03
CA LYS A 14 -2.12 18.69 -37.30
C LYS A 14 -0.89 19.48 -36.84
N ARG A 15 -0.11 18.93 -35.92
CA ARG A 15 1.05 19.56 -35.29
C ARG A 15 2.22 18.57 -35.30
N PRO A 16 2.94 18.44 -36.44
CA PRO A 16 4.06 17.51 -36.58
C PRO A 16 5.27 17.90 -35.72
N ASP A 17 5.26 19.09 -35.14
CA ASP A 17 6.22 19.57 -34.15
C ASP A 17 6.00 19.01 -32.73
N LEU A 18 4.86 18.35 -32.48
CA LEU A 18 4.57 17.76 -31.17
C LEU A 18 5.09 16.33 -31.06
N LEU A 19 5.89 16.11 -30.02
CA LEU A 19 6.30 14.78 -29.58
C LEU A 19 5.32 14.26 -28.51
N VAL A 20 4.77 13.06 -28.72
CA VAL A 20 3.91 12.37 -27.75
C VAL A 20 4.62 11.14 -27.23
N ILE A 21 4.78 11.05 -25.91
CA ILE A 21 5.35 9.88 -25.22
C ILE A 21 4.24 9.25 -24.38
N ILE A 22 4.03 7.95 -24.54
CA ILE A 22 3.02 7.18 -23.81
C ILE A 22 3.74 6.15 -22.95
N THR A 23 3.56 6.24 -21.63
CA THR A 23 4.10 5.27 -20.67
C THR A 23 2.98 4.39 -20.16
N SER A 24 3.13 3.06 -20.28
CA SER A 24 2.17 2.07 -19.77
C SER A 24 2.87 1.10 -18.83
N ALA A 25 2.19 0.73 -17.73
CA ALA A 25 2.62 -0.34 -16.84
C ALA A 25 1.98 -1.70 -17.19
N THR A 26 1.18 -1.76 -18.27
CA THR A 26 0.47 -2.97 -18.72
C THR A 26 0.96 -3.41 -20.10
N ILE A 27 0.73 -4.69 -20.42
CA ILE A 27 1.13 -5.38 -21.67
C ILE A 27 0.50 -4.78 -22.96
N ASP A 28 -0.47 -3.86 -22.86
CA ASP A 28 -1.26 -3.42 -24.03
C ASP A 28 -0.56 -2.36 -24.92
N SER A 29 0.78 -2.28 -24.87
CA SER A 29 1.60 -1.35 -25.64
C SER A 29 1.41 -1.48 -27.16
N GLU A 30 1.12 -2.69 -27.65
CA GLU A 30 0.88 -2.96 -29.08
C GLU A 30 -0.38 -2.27 -29.61
N ARG A 31 -1.47 -2.24 -28.82
CA ARG A 31 -2.69 -1.55 -29.23
C ARG A 31 -2.47 -0.04 -29.35
N PHE A 32 -1.65 0.51 -28.46
CA PHE A 32 -1.30 1.93 -28.53
C PHE A 32 -0.43 2.24 -29.75
N ALA A 33 0.57 1.42 -30.05
CA ALA A 33 1.39 1.59 -31.25
C ALA A 33 0.54 1.54 -32.52
N THR A 34 -0.29 0.51 -32.68
CA THR A 34 -1.18 0.33 -33.84
C THR A 34 -2.09 1.55 -34.08
N ALA A 35 -2.57 2.16 -33.01
CA ALA A 35 -3.46 3.32 -33.07
C ALA A 35 -2.76 4.63 -33.48
N PHE A 36 -1.43 4.75 -33.33
CA PHE A 36 -0.66 5.91 -33.79
C PHE A 36 0.06 5.69 -35.12
N GLY A 37 0.22 4.44 -35.54
CA GLY A 37 0.73 4.05 -36.84
C GLY A 37 1.58 2.77 -36.74
N PRO A 38 1.66 1.98 -37.83
CA PRO A 38 2.37 0.71 -37.84
C PRO A 38 3.86 0.83 -37.49
N ASP A 39 4.46 2.02 -37.69
CA ASP A 39 5.88 2.29 -37.45
C ASP A 39 6.16 2.93 -36.07
N THR A 40 5.17 2.96 -35.16
CA THR A 40 5.34 3.55 -33.82
C THR A 40 6.26 2.68 -32.97
N PRO A 41 7.43 3.18 -32.49
CA PRO A 41 8.37 2.38 -31.72
C PRO A 41 7.83 2.09 -30.31
N ILE A 42 7.97 0.84 -29.87
CA ILE A 42 7.70 0.41 -28.50
C ILE A 42 9.05 0.20 -27.81
N ILE A 43 9.23 0.84 -26.65
CA ILE A 43 10.43 0.69 -25.81
C ILE A 43 10.01 -0.03 -24.54
N GLU A 44 10.49 -1.26 -24.36
CA GLU A 44 10.27 -2.03 -23.14
C GLU A 44 11.43 -1.84 -22.16
N VAL A 45 11.09 -1.55 -20.92
CA VAL A 45 12.05 -1.47 -19.81
C VAL A 45 11.76 -2.64 -18.88
N ALA A 46 12.68 -3.60 -18.81
CA ALA A 46 12.54 -4.74 -17.91
C ALA A 46 12.54 -4.25 -16.45
N GLY A 47 11.39 -4.39 -15.78
CA GLY A 47 11.28 -4.17 -14.35
C GLY A 47 12.08 -5.23 -13.59
N ARG A 48 12.65 -4.85 -12.44
CA ARG A 48 13.16 -5.83 -11.48
C ARG A 48 11.99 -6.29 -10.62
N THR A 49 11.58 -7.54 -10.78
CA THR A 49 10.62 -8.18 -9.88
C THR A 49 11.39 -8.95 -8.81
N TYR A 50 10.97 -8.83 -7.56
CA TYR A 50 11.41 -9.70 -6.48
C TYR A 50 10.37 -10.82 -6.30
N PRO A 51 10.78 -12.05 -5.98
CA PRO A 51 9.82 -13.12 -5.73
C PRO A 51 8.92 -12.73 -4.55
N VAL A 52 7.62 -12.91 -4.72
CA VAL A 52 6.61 -12.62 -3.69
C VAL A 52 5.95 -13.93 -3.30
N GLU A 53 5.90 -14.20 -1.99
CA GLU A 53 5.07 -15.25 -1.42
C GLU A 53 3.66 -14.71 -1.18
N VAL A 54 2.63 -15.46 -1.62
CA VAL A 54 1.23 -15.08 -1.42
C VAL A 54 0.59 -16.05 -0.44
N ARG A 55 0.10 -15.52 0.68
CA ARG A 55 -0.62 -16.29 1.71
C ARG A 55 -2.06 -15.81 1.82
N TYR A 56 -2.99 -16.75 1.86
CA TYR A 56 -4.41 -16.48 2.05
C TYR A 56 -4.84 -16.94 3.43
N ARG A 57 -5.43 -16.05 4.22
CA ARG A 57 -6.00 -16.36 5.54
C ARG A 57 -7.50 -16.06 5.53
N PRO A 58 -8.36 -17.06 5.78
CA PRO A 58 -9.77 -16.83 6.08
C PRO A 58 -9.93 -16.00 7.35
N LEU A 59 -10.89 -15.08 7.38
CA LEU A 59 -11.26 -14.31 8.57
C LEU A 59 -12.27 -15.10 9.42
N VAL A 60 -11.93 -16.33 9.74
CA VAL A 60 -12.69 -17.17 10.66
C VAL A 60 -11.77 -17.62 11.79
N ASP A 61 -12.29 -17.64 13.01
CA ASP A 61 -11.65 -18.31 14.13
C ASP A 61 -11.76 -19.81 13.85
N ILE A 62 -10.72 -20.34 13.19
CA ILE A 62 -10.43 -21.75 13.25
C ILE A 62 -9.85 -21.93 14.64
N ASP A 63 -10.65 -22.48 15.56
CA ASP A 63 -10.22 -22.90 16.89
C ASP A 63 -9.09 -23.93 16.74
N ASP A 64 -7.87 -23.46 16.50
CA ASP A 64 -6.66 -24.26 16.47
C ASP A 64 -6.25 -24.55 17.93
N GLY A 65 -7.10 -25.28 18.64
CA GLY A 65 -6.77 -26.33 19.59
C GLY A 65 -5.86 -26.08 20.81
N GLU A 66 -5.17 -24.96 20.99
CA GLU A 66 -4.27 -24.76 22.14
C GLU A 66 -4.11 -23.28 22.54
N SER A 67 -4.90 -22.84 23.51
CA SER A 67 -4.42 -22.30 24.81
C SER A 67 -5.51 -21.44 25.45
N GLY A 68 -6.13 -21.97 26.51
CA GLY A 68 -7.02 -21.20 27.36
C GLY A 68 -6.27 -20.20 28.24
N ALA A 69 -6.82 -18.99 28.36
CA ALA A 69 -6.88 -18.20 29.58
C ALA A 69 -7.84 -17.04 29.29
N GLY A 70 -8.98 -17.03 29.97
CA GLY A 70 -10.00 -16.00 29.79
C GLY A 70 -9.51 -14.62 30.21
N ASP A 71 -10.03 -13.61 29.53
CA ASP A 71 -10.13 -12.26 30.06
C ASP A 71 -11.49 -11.69 29.62
N ASP A 72 -12.38 -11.56 30.60
CA ASP A 72 -13.68 -10.92 30.45
C ASP A 72 -13.46 -9.40 30.37
N SER A 73 -13.37 -8.87 29.15
CA SER A 73 -13.55 -7.44 28.92
C SER A 73 -14.76 -7.23 28.02
N GLU A 74 -15.83 -6.69 28.62
CA GLU A 74 -17.13 -6.38 28.01
C GLU A 74 -16.97 -5.55 26.72
N GLU A 75 -17.11 -6.19 25.56
CA GLU A 75 -17.11 -5.52 24.25
C GLU A 75 -18.51 -5.07 23.84
N THR A 76 -18.56 -3.83 23.35
CA THR A 76 -19.73 -3.25 22.68
C THR A 76 -20.02 -4.07 21.42
N SER A 77 -21.07 -4.88 21.50
CA SER A 77 -21.52 -5.82 20.48
C SER A 77 -21.78 -5.15 19.12
N VAL A 78 -20.89 -5.38 18.17
CA VAL A 78 -21.27 -5.51 16.76
C VAL A 78 -21.67 -6.97 16.58
N ILE A 79 -22.85 -7.22 16.01
CA ILE A 79 -23.37 -8.57 15.80
C ILE A 79 -22.51 -9.24 14.72
N THR A 80 -21.49 -9.98 15.14
CA THR A 80 -20.65 -10.82 14.29
C THR A 80 -20.94 -12.27 14.67
N GLU A 81 -21.17 -13.12 13.67
CA GLU A 81 -21.50 -14.53 13.91
C GLU A 81 -20.39 -15.22 14.71
N PRO A 82 -20.71 -16.15 15.64
CA PRO A 82 -19.69 -16.82 16.43
C PRO A 82 -18.68 -17.53 15.52
N GLY A 83 -17.43 -17.04 15.55
CA GLY A 83 -16.33 -17.53 14.73
C GLY A 83 -15.91 -16.65 13.55
N GLU A 84 -16.54 -15.49 13.31
CA GLU A 84 -16.03 -14.51 12.35
C GLU A 84 -15.06 -13.53 13.02
N ILE A 85 -13.85 -13.42 12.48
CA ILE A 85 -12.85 -12.44 12.94
C ILE A 85 -13.09 -11.14 12.16
N ASP A 86 -13.23 -10.02 12.86
CA ASP A 86 -13.32 -8.73 12.18
C ASP A 86 -12.01 -8.40 11.43
N GLN A 87 -12.10 -7.57 10.39
CA GLN A 87 -10.96 -7.22 9.54
C GLN A 87 -9.79 -6.63 10.34
N VAL A 88 -10.05 -5.80 11.35
CA VAL A 88 -9.03 -5.13 12.15
C VAL A 88 -8.27 -6.15 12.98
N THR A 89 -8.97 -7.06 13.66
CA THR A 89 -8.35 -8.17 14.40
C THR A 89 -7.51 -9.06 13.48
N GLY A 90 -8.01 -9.36 12.28
CA GLY A 90 -7.23 -10.08 11.25
C GLY A 90 -5.93 -9.38 10.88
N ILE A 91 -5.96 -8.05 10.72
CA ILE A 91 -4.77 -7.23 10.44
C ILE A 91 -3.78 -7.27 11.61
N LEU A 92 -4.25 -7.15 12.86
CA LEU A 92 -3.38 -7.21 14.04
C LEU A 92 -2.63 -8.55 14.11
N ARG A 93 -3.34 -9.67 13.95
CA ARG A 93 -2.74 -11.01 13.92
C ARG A 93 -1.70 -11.16 12.80
N ALA A 94 -1.98 -10.62 11.61
CA ALA A 94 -1.05 -10.64 10.49
C ALA A 94 0.21 -9.78 10.75
N VAL A 95 0.04 -8.61 11.38
CA VAL A 95 1.17 -7.74 11.77
C VAL A 95 2.09 -8.45 12.76
N ASP A 96 1.53 -9.16 13.75
CA ASP A 96 2.34 -9.89 14.74
C ASP A 96 3.15 -11.02 14.11
N GLU A 97 2.54 -11.76 13.17
CA GLU A 97 3.20 -12.79 12.40
C GLU A 97 4.37 -12.23 11.58
N LEU A 98 4.12 -11.19 10.79
CA LEU A 98 5.14 -10.52 9.99
C LEU A 98 6.24 -9.88 10.85
N CYS A 99 5.93 -9.48 12.09
CA CYS A 99 6.92 -9.02 13.06
C CYS A 99 7.81 -10.13 13.61
N ARG A 100 7.33 -11.37 13.65
CA ARG A 100 8.12 -12.53 14.07
C ARG A 100 9.01 -13.08 12.95
N GLU A 101 8.60 -12.92 11.70
CA GLU A 101 9.37 -13.45 10.54
C GLU A 101 10.70 -12.75 10.29
N GLY A 102 10.82 -11.47 10.62
CA GLY A 102 12.07 -10.74 10.43
C GLY A 102 11.88 -9.23 10.34
N PRO A 103 12.94 -8.48 10.01
CA PRO A 103 12.88 -7.05 9.77
C PRO A 103 12.25 -6.73 8.40
N GLY A 104 11.73 -5.51 8.25
CA GLY A 104 11.04 -5.07 7.02
C GLY A 104 9.86 -4.16 7.35
N ASP A 105 9.32 -3.46 6.38
CA ASP A 105 8.12 -2.66 6.55
C ASP A 105 6.88 -3.44 6.11
N ILE A 106 5.72 -3.01 6.58
CA ILE A 106 4.42 -3.62 6.26
C ILE A 106 3.59 -2.58 5.52
N LEU A 107 3.00 -2.97 4.39
CA LEU A 107 2.02 -2.18 3.66
C LEU A 107 0.66 -2.87 3.73
N VAL A 108 -0.33 -2.16 4.26
CA VAL A 108 -1.71 -2.65 4.41
C VAL A 108 -2.61 -1.83 3.49
N PHE A 109 -3.37 -2.51 2.63
CA PHE A 109 -4.37 -1.87 1.77
C PHE A 109 -5.75 -1.92 2.43
N LEU A 110 -6.38 -0.75 2.53
CA LEU A 110 -7.67 -0.54 3.18
C LEU A 110 -8.62 0.20 2.23
N ALA A 111 -9.93 0.01 2.42
CA ALA A 111 -10.94 0.51 1.49
C ALA A 111 -11.06 2.03 1.50
N GLY A 112 -10.89 2.68 2.67
CA GLY A 112 -10.97 4.12 2.78
C GLY A 112 -10.27 4.71 4.01
N GLU A 113 -10.41 6.03 4.15
CA GLU A 113 -9.80 6.80 5.25
C GLU A 113 -10.35 6.42 6.63
N ARG A 114 -11.62 6.00 6.70
CA ARG A 114 -12.23 5.53 7.94
C ARG A 114 -11.54 4.25 8.41
N ASP A 115 -11.41 3.26 7.53
CA ASP A 115 -10.77 1.99 7.85
C ASP A 115 -9.30 2.20 8.23
N ILE A 116 -8.60 3.12 7.56
CA ILE A 116 -7.23 3.54 7.93
C ILE A 116 -7.20 4.06 9.37
N ARG A 117 -8.13 4.95 9.74
CA ARG A 117 -8.18 5.54 11.08
C ARG A 117 -8.48 4.49 12.14
N ASP A 118 -9.48 3.66 11.90
CA ASP A 118 -9.93 2.62 12.85
C ASP A 118 -8.80 1.59 13.06
N THR A 119 -8.14 1.16 11.97
CA THR A 119 -6.98 0.26 12.03
C THR A 119 -5.77 0.91 12.72
N ALA A 120 -5.50 2.20 12.46
CA ALA A 120 -4.40 2.92 13.12
C ALA A 120 -4.61 3.01 14.64
N GLN A 121 -5.85 3.28 15.07
CA GLN A 121 -6.19 3.34 16.48
C GLN A 121 -6.05 1.96 17.15
N ALA A 122 -6.52 0.90 16.50
CA ALA A 122 -6.33 -0.46 17.00
C ALA A 122 -4.85 -0.84 17.11
N LEU A 123 -4.05 -0.53 16.09
CA LEU A 123 -2.59 -0.75 16.11
C LEU A 123 -1.90 0.05 17.22
N GLN A 124 -2.35 1.28 17.50
CA GLN A 124 -1.81 2.07 18.59
C GLN A 124 -2.02 1.38 19.95
N GLY A 125 -3.23 0.85 20.19
CA GLY A 125 -3.52 0.06 21.39
C GLY A 125 -2.70 -1.22 21.45
N HIS A 126 -2.69 -1.98 20.36
CA HIS A 126 -2.02 -3.27 20.24
C HIS A 126 -0.50 -3.18 20.42
N LEU A 127 0.15 -2.18 19.82
CA LEU A 127 1.60 -1.98 19.92
C LEU A 127 2.03 -1.36 21.26
N GLY A 128 1.11 -0.67 21.95
CA GLY A 128 1.36 -0.01 23.23
C GLY A 128 2.63 0.86 23.20
N ARG A 129 3.59 0.57 24.09
CA ARG A 129 4.86 1.31 24.19
C ARG A 129 5.74 1.28 22.93
N ARG A 130 5.51 0.33 22.02
CA ARG A 130 6.26 0.21 20.76
C ARG A 130 5.73 1.15 19.69
N TYR A 131 4.50 1.65 19.85
CA TYR A 131 3.89 2.58 18.90
C TYR A 131 4.67 3.89 18.82
N VAL A 132 4.86 4.37 17.59
CA VAL A 132 5.44 5.68 17.29
C VAL A 132 4.47 6.42 16.39
N ALA A 133 4.04 7.61 16.82
CA ALA A 133 3.20 8.46 16.00
C ALA A 133 4.00 9.02 14.81
N PRO A 134 3.35 9.34 13.68
CA PRO A 134 4.01 9.90 12.50
C PRO A 134 4.97 11.05 12.84
N GLY A 135 6.26 10.86 12.55
CA GLY A 135 7.28 11.89 12.76
C GLY A 135 7.82 12.05 14.18
N GLN A 136 7.36 11.25 15.13
CA GLN A 136 8.01 11.17 16.42
C GLN A 136 9.27 10.32 16.32
N ARG A 137 10.25 10.62 17.18
CA ARG A 137 11.45 9.79 17.35
C ARG A 137 11.35 9.04 18.67
N THR A 138 11.87 7.83 18.69
CA THR A 138 11.95 7.01 19.89
C THR A 138 13.25 6.20 19.91
N SER A 139 13.64 5.76 21.10
CA SER A 139 14.73 4.81 21.32
C SER A 139 14.23 3.48 21.87
N VAL A 140 12.91 3.27 21.93
CA VAL A 140 12.31 2.01 22.36
C VAL A 140 12.73 0.89 21.40
N PRO A 141 13.34 -0.20 21.91
CA PRO A 141 13.68 -1.35 21.07
C PRO A 141 12.43 -1.96 20.42
N GLY A 142 12.53 -2.25 19.12
CA GLY A 142 11.42 -2.81 18.36
C GLY A 142 10.26 -1.83 18.15
N ALA A 143 10.51 -0.52 18.24
CA ALA A 143 9.54 0.50 17.90
C ALA A 143 8.94 0.30 16.49
N VAL A 144 7.69 0.74 16.32
CA VAL A 144 6.94 0.63 15.08
C VAL A 144 6.21 1.94 14.82
N GLU A 145 6.52 2.57 13.68
CA GLU A 145 5.82 3.78 13.22
C GLU A 145 4.66 3.41 12.31
N VAL A 146 3.47 3.91 12.63
CA VAL A 146 2.25 3.68 11.82
C VAL A 146 1.94 4.93 11.04
N LEU A 147 1.94 4.84 9.70
CA LEU A 147 1.71 5.98 8.80
C LEU A 147 0.44 5.77 7.95
N PRO A 148 -0.49 6.73 7.92
CA PRO A 148 -1.58 6.72 6.95
C PRO A 148 -1.08 7.17 5.57
N LEU A 149 -1.70 6.65 4.51
CA LEU A 149 -1.45 7.05 3.12
C LEU A 149 -2.75 7.07 2.30
N TYR A 150 -3.35 8.25 2.17
CA TYR A 150 -4.56 8.49 1.39
C TYR A 150 -4.55 9.88 0.75
N SER A 151 -5.41 10.09 -0.24
CA SER A 151 -5.34 11.24 -1.16
C SER A 151 -5.50 12.62 -0.52
N ARG A 152 -6.21 12.73 0.62
CA ARG A 152 -6.41 14.00 1.32
C ARG A 152 -5.22 14.42 2.19
N LEU A 153 -4.19 13.59 2.34
CA LEU A 153 -2.97 13.97 3.05
C LEU A 153 -2.19 15.03 2.27
N SER A 154 -1.50 15.92 2.99
CA SER A 154 -0.58 16.87 2.39
C SER A 154 0.59 16.15 1.70
N GLU A 155 1.23 16.82 0.74
CA GLU A 155 2.38 16.26 0.02
C GLU A 155 3.52 15.87 0.97
N THR A 156 3.75 16.66 2.01
CA THR A 156 4.76 16.37 3.06
C THR A 156 4.43 15.09 3.81
N GLU A 157 3.15 14.85 4.11
CA GLU A 157 2.70 13.62 4.80
C GLU A 157 2.82 12.41 3.88
N GLN A 158 2.41 12.53 2.62
CA GLN A 158 2.55 11.44 1.64
C GLN A 158 4.02 11.07 1.44
N LYS A 159 4.91 12.06 1.29
CA LYS A 159 6.35 11.81 1.10
C LYS A 159 7.03 11.18 2.30
N ARG A 160 6.46 11.28 3.50
CA ARG A 160 7.03 10.71 4.74
C ARG A 160 7.21 9.20 4.63
N VAL A 161 6.33 8.51 3.91
CA VAL A 161 6.40 7.04 3.75
C VAL A 161 7.70 6.58 3.09
N PHE A 162 8.38 7.46 2.34
CA PHE A 162 9.66 7.19 1.70
C PHE A 162 10.88 7.73 2.46
N ALA A 163 10.66 8.56 3.48
CA ALA A 163 11.77 9.15 4.23
C ALA A 163 12.51 8.04 5.00
N PRO A 164 13.86 8.04 5.04
CA PRO A 164 14.63 7.04 5.77
C PRO A 164 14.19 6.95 7.24
N HIS A 165 14.11 5.73 7.76
CA HIS A 165 13.65 5.47 9.13
C HIS A 165 14.49 4.38 9.82
N PRO A 166 14.68 4.48 11.16
CA PRO A 166 15.51 3.53 11.91
C PRO A 166 14.73 2.35 12.51
N TYR A 167 13.40 2.37 12.44
CA TYR A 167 12.49 1.35 12.97
C TYR A 167 11.53 0.86 11.88
N ARG A 168 10.83 -0.26 12.15
CA ARG A 168 9.81 -0.79 11.25
C ARG A 168 8.68 0.22 11.04
N ARG A 169 8.18 0.29 9.81
CA ARG A 169 7.03 1.10 9.45
C ARG A 169 5.86 0.22 9.02
N ILE A 170 4.66 0.59 9.45
CA ILE A 170 3.40 0.05 8.94
C ILE A 170 2.70 1.17 8.19
N VAL A 171 2.57 1.04 6.88
CA VAL A 171 1.87 2.00 6.02
C VAL A 171 0.46 1.50 5.77
N LEU A 172 -0.53 2.29 6.17
CA LEU A 172 -1.95 2.02 5.97
C LEU A 172 -2.43 2.84 4.76
N ALA A 173 -2.62 2.19 3.62
CA ALA A 173 -2.84 2.83 2.34
C ALA A 173 -4.22 2.52 1.74
N THR A 174 -4.77 3.45 0.97
CA THR A 174 -5.86 3.15 0.03
C THR A 174 -5.31 2.85 -1.35
N ASN A 175 -6.09 2.22 -2.23
CA ASN A 175 -5.71 2.00 -3.64
C ASN A 175 -5.47 3.31 -4.41
N VAL A 176 -5.89 4.47 -3.87
CA VAL A 176 -5.53 5.79 -4.45
C VAL A 176 -4.02 6.07 -4.33
N ALA A 177 -3.32 5.39 -3.41
CA ALA A 177 -1.86 5.41 -3.33
C ALA A 177 -1.19 4.66 -4.50
N GLU A 178 -1.89 3.75 -5.19
CA GLU A 178 -1.31 2.85 -6.20
C GLU A 178 -0.80 3.61 -7.46
N THR A 179 -1.40 4.76 -7.78
CA THR A 179 -1.04 5.55 -8.98
C THR A 179 -0.21 6.80 -8.71
N SER A 180 -0.09 7.23 -7.45
CA SER A 180 0.64 8.45 -7.07
C SER A 180 2.00 8.19 -6.44
N LEU A 181 2.26 6.95 -6.01
CA LEU A 181 3.46 6.57 -5.27
C LEU A 181 4.63 6.23 -6.20
N THR A 182 5.11 7.22 -6.97
CA THR A 182 6.42 7.11 -7.64
C THR A 182 7.50 7.68 -6.73
N VAL A 183 8.46 6.84 -6.35
CA VAL A 183 9.66 7.24 -5.59
C VAL A 183 10.46 8.25 -6.43
N PRO A 184 10.76 9.46 -5.93
CA PRO A 184 11.70 10.35 -6.61
C PRO A 184 13.08 9.71 -6.65
N GLY A 185 13.66 9.60 -7.86
CA GLY A 185 14.91 8.91 -8.11
C GLY A 185 16.08 9.42 -7.26
N HIS A 186 16.74 8.50 -6.57
CA HIS A 186 18.12 8.70 -6.15
C HIS A 186 19.04 8.16 -7.24
N ASN A 187 19.70 9.10 -7.93
CA ASN A 187 20.90 8.84 -8.72
C ASN A 187 21.92 8.09 -7.88
N LEU A 188 22.22 6.83 -8.24
CA LEU A 188 23.46 6.19 -7.84
C LEU A 188 24.50 6.45 -8.93
N ARG A 189 25.37 7.43 -8.66
CA ARG A 189 26.73 7.43 -9.19
C ARG A 189 27.51 6.34 -8.46
N GLY A 190 28.27 5.55 -9.22
CA GLY A 190 29.18 4.52 -8.75
C GLY A 190 29.40 3.49 -9.84
#